data_AF-A0A1F7H1N8-F1
#
_entry.id   AF-A0A1F7H1N8-F1
#
_cell.length_a   1.000
_cell.length_b   1.000
_cell.length_c   1.000
_cell.angle_alpha   90.00
_cell.angle_beta   90.00
_cell.angle_gamma   90.00
#
_symmetry.space_group_name_H-M   'P 1'
#
loop_
_entity.id
_entity.type
_entity.pdbx_description
1 polymer ?
#
loop_
_entity_poly.entity_id
_entity_poly.type
_entity_poly.pdbx_seq_one_letter_code
_entity_poly.pdbx_strand_id
1 'polypeptide(L)'
;MKSIKDVLKNFNPLEDKYVSREYQSFGVHLSEKLDDHKHKSLYIKLSRDIPRPVLEQALRFVVDSGARKKAALFMWKLKEIGAFKRSTD
;
A
#
# COMPACT_ATOMS: atom_id res chain seq x y z
N MET A 1 22.97 -23.06 -15.96
CA MET A 1 22.05 -22.73 -14.84
C MET A 1 22.88 -22.19 -13.69
N LYS A 2 22.45 -21.10 -13.03
CA LYS A 2 23.10 -20.63 -11.80
C LYS A 2 22.78 -21.59 -10.66
N SER A 3 23.76 -21.95 -9.82
CA SER A 3 23.51 -22.79 -8.65
C SER A 3 22.84 -21.97 -7.54
N ILE A 4 22.13 -22.64 -6.62
CA ILE A 4 21.54 -21.98 -5.43
C ILE A 4 22.63 -21.24 -4.64
N LYS A 5 23.83 -21.82 -4.54
CA LYS A 5 24.99 -21.21 -3.89
C LYS A 5 25.38 -19.86 -4.53
N ASP A 6 25.30 -19.76 -5.86
CA ASP A 6 25.61 -18.52 -6.59
C ASP A 6 24.53 -17.44 -6.43
N VAL A 7 23.27 -17.86 -6.26
CA VAL A 7 22.16 -16.95 -5.95
C VAL A 7 22.32 -16.36 -4.55
N LEU A 8 22.62 -17.20 -3.56
CA LEU A 8 22.77 -16.78 -2.17
C LEU A 8 23.96 -15.86 -1.93
N LYS A 9 25.04 -15.95 -2.72
CA LYS A 9 26.19 -15.02 -2.61
C LYS A 9 25.82 -13.54 -2.78
N ASN A 10 24.79 -13.24 -3.56
CA ASN A 10 24.34 -11.86 -3.84
C ASN A 10 23.02 -11.51 -3.14
N PHE A 11 22.49 -12.41 -2.31
CA PHE A 11 21.25 -12.18 -1.60
C PHE A 11 21.54 -11.44 -0.29
N ASN A 12 21.03 -10.21 -0.18
CA ASN A 12 21.03 -9.46 1.06
C ASN A 12 19.65 -9.59 1.71
N PRO A 13 19.49 -10.29 2.84
CA PRO A 13 18.20 -10.45 3.50
C PRO A 13 17.65 -9.14 4.09
N LEU A 14 18.48 -8.11 4.21
CA LEU A 14 18.09 -6.80 4.74
C LEU A 14 17.61 -5.84 3.65
N GLU A 15 17.78 -6.19 2.37
CA GLU A 15 17.41 -5.34 1.24
C GLU A 15 16.39 -6.05 0.36
N ASP A 16 15.21 -5.44 0.23
CA ASP A 16 14.22 -5.89 -0.73
C ASP A 16 14.53 -5.25 -2.09
N LYS A 17 14.66 -6.10 -3.13
CA LYS A 17 14.91 -5.67 -4.51
C LYS A 17 13.83 -4.71 -5.05
N TYR A 18 12.59 -4.82 -4.57
CA TYR A 18 11.43 -4.10 -5.10
C TYR A 18 10.90 -3.01 -4.17
N VAL A 19 11.27 -3.04 -2.88
CA VAL A 19 10.86 -2.07 -1.87
C VAL A 19 12.08 -1.27 -1.42
N SER A 20 12.32 -0.17 -2.13
CA SER A 20 13.42 0.77 -1.86
C SER A 20 12.99 2.02 -1.09
N ARG A 21 11.68 2.31 -1.05
CA ARG A 21 11.10 3.50 -0.43
C ARG A 21 10.01 3.13 0.56
N GLU A 22 9.91 3.95 1.61
CA GLU A 22 8.92 3.82 2.69
C GLU A 22 7.47 3.75 2.17
N TYR A 23 7.10 4.60 1.21
CA TYR A 23 5.76 4.57 0.62
C TYR A 23 5.46 3.27 -0.16
N GLN A 24 6.49 2.57 -0.66
CA GLN A 24 6.30 1.27 -1.32
C GLN A 24 5.95 0.20 -0.29
N SER A 25 6.69 0.12 0.82
CA SER A 25 6.37 -0.78 1.93
C SER A 25 4.98 -0.52 2.48
N PHE A 26 4.59 0.74 2.61
CA PHE A 26 3.27 1.09 3.12
C PHE A 26 2.14 0.79 2.14
N GLY A 27 2.35 1.00 0.84
CA GLY A 27 1.40 0.55 -0.16
C GLY A 27 1.17 -0.97 -0.13
N VAL A 28 2.23 -1.75 0.13
CA VAL A 28 2.10 -3.21 0.34
C VAL A 28 1.27 -3.47 1.60
N HIS A 29 1.62 -2.82 2.71
CA HIS A 29 0.89 -2.96 3.97
C HIS A 29 -0.61 -2.65 3.84
N LEU A 30 -0.97 -1.58 3.13
CA LEU A 30 -2.36 -1.24 2.84
C LEU A 30 -3.07 -2.36 2.08
N SER A 31 -2.43 -2.91 1.04
CA SER A 31 -2.99 -4.01 0.26
C SER A 31 -3.26 -5.26 1.10
N GLU A 32 -2.38 -5.56 2.06
CA GLU A 32 -2.53 -6.70 2.97
C GLU A 32 -3.66 -6.46 3.98
N LYS A 33 -3.71 -5.28 4.60
CA LYS A 33 -4.75 -4.95 5.59
C LYS A 33 -6.15 -4.86 5.00
N LEU A 34 -6.24 -4.46 3.73
CA LEU A 34 -7.50 -4.38 2.99
C LEU A 34 -7.87 -5.69 2.28
N ASP A 35 -7.06 -6.74 2.40
CA ASP A 35 -7.22 -8.04 1.73
C ASP A 35 -7.38 -7.89 0.20
N ASP A 36 -6.58 -7.00 -0.38
CA ASP A 36 -6.65 -6.60 -1.78
C ASP A 36 -5.25 -6.54 -2.44
N HIS A 37 -4.55 -7.67 -2.38
CA HIS A 37 -3.22 -7.82 -2.96
C HIS A 37 -3.19 -7.57 -4.48
N LYS A 38 -4.31 -7.82 -5.18
CA LYS A 38 -4.42 -7.64 -6.64
C LYS A 38 -4.20 -6.18 -7.06
N HIS A 39 -4.53 -5.22 -6.20
CA HIS A 39 -4.37 -3.79 -6.46
C HIS A 39 -3.19 -3.17 -5.69
N LYS A 40 -2.17 -3.96 -5.28
CA LYS A 40 -0.96 -3.45 -4.61
C LYS A 40 -0.36 -2.20 -5.27
N SER A 41 -0.27 -2.17 -6.60
CA SER A 41 0.26 -1.02 -7.34
C SER A 41 -0.55 0.26 -7.14
N LEU A 42 -1.88 0.15 -6.98
CA LEU A 42 -2.75 1.28 -6.65
C LEU A 42 -2.41 1.82 -5.26
N TYR A 43 -2.31 0.96 -4.25
CA TYR A 43 -2.02 1.39 -2.89
C TYR A 43 -0.62 2.00 -2.75
N ILE A 44 0.37 1.51 -3.49
CA ILE A 44 1.69 2.14 -3.58
C ILE A 44 1.60 3.54 -4.20
N LYS A 45 0.81 3.71 -5.27
CA LYS A 45 0.57 5.03 -5.87
C LYS A 45 -0.10 5.97 -4.87
N LEU A 46 -1.15 5.53 -4.19
CA LEU A 46 -1.83 6.32 -3.16
C LEU A 46 -0.88 6.71 -2.03
N SER A 47 -0.03 5.79 -1.57
CA SER A 47 0.98 6.05 -0.53
C SER A 47 2.06 7.04 -0.93
N ARG A 48 2.34 7.13 -2.23
CA ARG A 48 3.27 8.12 -2.79
C ARG A 48 2.62 9.50 -2.90
N ASP A 49 1.35 9.55 -3.29
CA ASP A 49 0.68 10.78 -3.71
C ASP A 49 -0.15 11.43 -2.57
N ILE A 50 -0.59 10.64 -1.57
CA ILE A 50 -1.41 11.08 -0.44
C ILE A 50 -0.58 10.98 0.86
N PRO A 51 -0.60 12.00 1.73
CA PRO A 51 0.09 11.95 3.02
C PRO A 51 -0.35 10.73 3.85
N ARG A 52 0.63 10.00 4.38
CA ARG A 52 0.42 8.82 5.24
C ARG A 52 -0.65 9.01 6.31
N PRO A 53 -0.69 10.12 7.10
CA PRO A 53 -1.69 10.26 8.15
C PRO A 53 -3.14 10.17 7.65
N VAL A 54 -3.40 10.63 6.42
CA VAL A 54 -4.72 10.57 5.77
C VAL A 54 -5.08 9.11 5.43
N LEU A 55 -4.11 8.35 4.89
CA LEU A 55 -4.28 6.94 4.57
C LEU A 55 -4.46 6.08 5.84
N GLU A 56 -3.69 6.35 6.89
CA GLU A 56 -3.79 5.65 8.17
C GLU A 56 -5.12 5.92 8.86
N GLN A 57 -5.62 7.16 8.80
CA GLN A 57 -6.95 7.51 9.30
C GLN A 57 -8.05 6.71 8.59
N ALA A 58 -8.00 6.63 7.25
CA ALA A 58 -8.95 5.84 6.47
C ALA A 58 -8.81 4.34 6.75
N LEU A 59 -7.57 3.83 6.88
CA LEU A 59 -7.32 2.43 7.17
C LEU A 59 -7.89 2.02 8.53
N ARG A 60 -7.65 2.82 9.58
CA ARG A 60 -8.14 2.56 10.94
C ARG A 60 -9.66 2.43 10.95
N PHE A 61 -10.35 3.36 10.29
CA PHE A 61 -11.81 3.30 10.14
C PHE A 61 -12.28 1.99 9.49
N VAL A 62 -11.60 1.53 8.43
CA VAL A 62 -11.99 0.31 7.70
C VAL A 62 -11.70 -0.95 8.51
N VAL A 63 -10.57 -1.02 9.21
CA VAL A 63 -10.20 -2.18 10.03
C VAL A 63 -11.22 -2.39 11.15
N ASP A 64 -11.67 -1.30 11.78
CA ASP A 64 -12.65 -1.35 12.87
C ASP A 64 -14.09 -1.63 12.38
N SER A 65 -14.38 -1.43 11.08
CA SER A 65 -15.74 -1.53 10.52
C SER A 65 -16.29 -2.95 10.36
N GLY A 66 -15.44 -3.98 10.37
CA GLY A 66 -15.84 -5.36 10.05
C GLY A 66 -16.39 -5.57 8.62
N ALA A 67 -16.23 -4.58 7.73
CA ALA A 67 -16.82 -4.63 6.39
C ALA A 67 -16.26 -5.77 5.53
N ARG A 68 -17.15 -6.46 4.79
CA ARG A 68 -16.76 -7.50 3.83
C ARG A 68 -15.94 -6.96 2.65
N LYS A 69 -16.21 -5.72 2.21
CA LYS A 69 -15.54 -5.07 1.07
C LYS A 69 -14.63 -3.94 1.54
N LYS A 70 -13.55 -4.28 2.25
CA LYS A 70 -12.62 -3.32 2.87
C LYS A 70 -12.02 -2.32 1.89
N ALA A 71 -11.51 -2.80 0.75
CA ALA A 71 -10.94 -1.94 -0.29
C ALA A 71 -11.92 -0.87 -0.81
N ALA A 72 -13.17 -1.25 -1.07
CA ALA A 72 -14.18 -0.30 -1.52
C ALA A 72 -14.52 0.74 -0.44
N LEU A 73 -14.64 0.30 0.82
CA LEU A 73 -14.89 1.20 1.95
C LEU A 73 -13.72 2.16 2.18
N PHE A 74 -12.48 1.70 2.01
CA PHE A 74 -11.27 2.51 2.08
C PHE A 74 -11.28 3.62 1.03
N MET A 75 -11.55 3.26 -0.23
CA MET A 75 -11.64 4.24 -1.32
C MET A 75 -12.78 5.25 -1.10
N TRP A 76 -13.93 4.78 -0.59
CA TRP A 76 -15.03 5.65 -0.20
C TRP A 76 -14.62 6.62 0.92
N LYS A 77 -13.93 6.13 1.95
CA LYS A 77 -13.50 6.94 3.08
C LYS A 77 -12.48 8.01 2.66
N LEU A 78 -11.53 7.66 1.79
CA LEU A 78 -10.60 8.61 1.20
C LEU A 78 -11.31 9.72 0.42
N LYS A 79 -12.37 9.37 -0.31
CA LYS A 79 -13.21 10.36 -1.01
C LYS A 79 -13.96 11.26 -0.02
N GLU A 80 -14.52 10.69 1.04
CA GLU A 80 -15.29 11.41 2.05
C GLU A 80 -14.44 12.43 2.81
N ILE A 81 -13.19 12.10 3.16
CA ILE A 81 -12.25 13.03 3.81
C ILE A 81 -11.54 13.98 2.82
N GLY A 82 -11.91 13.98 1.54
CA GLY A 82 -11.37 14.89 0.54
C GLY A 82 -9.91 14.62 0.14
N ALA A 83 -9.44 13.38 0.26
CA ALA A 83 -8.04 13.02 -0.02
C ALA A 83 -7.65 13.21 -1.50
N PHE A 84 -8.62 13.18 -2.41
CA PHE A 84 -8.41 13.46 -3.83
C PHE A 84 -8.57 14.95 -4.08
N LYS A 85 -7.46 15.68 -4.24
CA LYS A 85 -7.51 17.05 -4.77
C LYS A 85 -8.20 17.00 -6.13
N ARG A 86 -9.20 17.86 -6.33
CA ARG A 86 -9.62 18.20 -7.70
C ARG A 86 -8.46 18.98 -8.30
N SER A 87 -7.87 18.49 -9.38
CA SER A 87 -7.04 19.34 -10.22
C SER A 87 -7.96 20.45 -10.73
N THR A 88 -7.87 21.62 -10.10
CA THR A 88 -8.35 22.86 -10.68
C THR A 88 -7.36 23.21 -11.79
N ASP A 89 -7.75 22.88 -13.02
CA ASP A 89 -7.24 23.52 -14.24
C ASP A 89 -8.10 24.76 -14.53
#